data_AF-A0A2J5NFV5-F1
#
_entry.id   AF-A0A2J5NFV5-F1
#
_cell.length_a   1.000
_cell.length_b   1.000
_cell.length_c   1.000
_cell.angle_alpha   90.00
_cell.angle_beta   90.00
_cell.angle_gamma   90.00
#
_symmetry.space_group_name_H-M   'P 1'
#
loop_
_entity.id
_entity.type
_entity.pdbx_description
1 polymer ?
#
loop_
_entity_poly.entity_id
_entity_poly.type
_entity_poly.pdbx_seq_one_letter_code
_entity_poly.pdbx_strand_id
1 'polypeptide(L)' 'MIYKIQGTIHFRSDDGLIWLDEDSCVTLTATTSRLLKFLLDHREHVVYRNEILEKVWDAHGLRTSS' A
#
# COMPACT_ATOMS: atom_id res chain seq x y z
N MET A 1 7.65 7.35 3.52
CA MET A 1 7.21 7.11 4.92
C MET A 1 7.40 5.63 5.28
N ILE A 2 7.72 5.31 6.55
CA ILE A 2 7.86 3.92 7.03
C ILE A 2 6.73 3.61 8.01
N TYR A 3 6.01 2.52 7.74
CA TYR A 3 4.96 1.97 8.59
C TYR A 3 5.50 0.76 9.34
N LYS A 4 5.08 0.59 10.60
CA LYS A 4 5.37 -0.58 11.42
C LYS A 4 4.06 -1.32 11.72
N ILE A 5 3.87 -2.46 11.07
CA ILE A 5 2.65 -3.27 11.13
C ILE A 5 2.86 -4.38 12.16
N GLN A 6 1.96 -4.46 13.14
CA GLN A 6 2.01 -5.41 14.26
C GLN A 6 3.35 -5.42 15.03
N GLY A 7 4.13 -4.35 14.96
CA GLY A 7 5.41 -4.26 15.66
C GLY A 7 6.58 -5.02 15.01
N THR A 8 6.36 -5.73 13.90
CA THR A 8 7.37 -6.64 13.32
C THR A 8 7.61 -6.38 11.84
N ILE A 9 6.55 -6.13 11.08
CA ILE A 9 6.65 -5.90 9.63
C ILE A 9 6.89 -4.42 9.39
N HIS A 10 7.93 -4.11 8.62
CA HIS A 10 8.22 -2.76 8.17
C HIS A 10 7.78 -2.62 6.72
N PHE A 11 7.17 -1.49 6.40
CA PHE A 11 6.77 -1.16 5.04
C PHE A 11 7.19 0.27 4.72
N ARG A 12 7.99 0.47 3.68
CA ARG A 12 8.37 1.78 3.17
C ARG A 12 7.54 2.10 1.93
N SER A 13 6.68 3.12 2.05
CA SER A 13 5.75 3.49 0.98
C SER A 13 6.42 4.06 -0.27
N ASP A 14 7.64 4.57 -0.14
CA ASP A 14 8.26 5.40 -1.18
C ASP A 14 8.78 4.53 -2.34
N ASP A 15 9.19 3.30 -2.04
CA ASP A 15 9.68 2.31 -3.00
C ASP A 15 8.96 0.95 -2.90
N GLY A 16 8.03 0.79 -1.95
CA GLY A 16 7.25 -0.43 -1.80
C GLY A 16 7.97 -1.56 -1.08
N LEU A 17 9.14 -1.31 -0.46
CA LEU A 17 9.87 -2.33 0.26
C LEU A 17 9.12 -2.76 1.52
N ILE A 18 8.93 -4.08 1.68
CA ILE A 18 8.44 -4.72 2.91
C ILE A 18 9.51 -5.63 3.45
N TRP A 19 9.75 -5.60 4.75
CA TRP A 19 10.72 -6.48 5.39
C TRP A 19 10.35 -6.83 6.84
N LEU A 20 10.78 -8.01 7.27
CA LEU A 20 10.78 -8.42 8.67
C LEU A 20 12.18 -8.21 9.29
N ASP A 21 13.20 -8.62 8.54
CA ASP A 21 14.63 -8.55 8.82
C ASP A 21 15.40 -8.38 7.48
N GLU A 22 16.73 -8.39 7.52
CA GLU A 22 17.58 -8.15 6.32
C GLU A 22 17.42 -9.25 5.25
N ASP A 23 17.13 -10.49 5.67
CA ASP A 23 17.02 -11.64 4.76
C ASP A 23 15.59 -11.83 4.23
N SER A 24 14.59 -11.28 4.92
CA SER A 24 13.17 -11.43 4.61
C SER A 24 12.60 -10.13 4.05
N CYS A 25 12.94 -9.80 2.80
CA CYS A 25 12.44 -8.61 2.12
C CYS A 25 11.74 -8.89 0.78
N VAL A 26 10.76 -8.06 0.44
CA VAL A 26 10.08 -8.09 -0.85
C VAL A 26 9.71 -6.67 -1.28
N THR A 27 9.84 -6.37 -2.57
CA THR A 27 9.40 -5.10 -3.14
C THR A 27 8.04 -5.26 -3.78
N LEU A 28 7.06 -4.52 -3.30
CA LEU A 28 5.73 -4.48 -3.90
C LEU A 28 5.73 -3.75 -5.25
N THR A 29 4.82 -4.14 -6.14
CA THR A 29 4.53 -3.30 -7.32
C THR A 29 3.99 -1.94 -6.89
N ALA A 30 4.11 -0.93 -7.74
CA ALA A 30 3.63 0.42 -7.44
C ALA A 30 2.15 0.44 -7.01
N THR A 31 1.29 -0.33 -7.69
CA THR A 31 -0.14 -0.40 -7.36
C THR A 31 -0.37 -1.07 -6.01
N THR A 32 0.30 -2.19 -5.72
CA THR A 32 0.14 -2.88 -4.43
C THR A 32 0.69 -2.05 -3.28
N SER A 33 1.81 -1.34 -3.49
CA SER A 33 2.38 -0.39 -2.50
C SER A 33 1.39 0.71 -2.17
N ARG A 34 0.80 1.36 -3.19
CA ARG A 34 -0.22 2.39 -3.00
C ARG A 34 -1.45 1.86 -2.28
N LEU A 35 -1.92 0.66 -2.64
CA LEU A 35 -3.05 0.03 -1.98
C LEU A 35 -2.78 -0.19 -0.49
N LEU A 36 -1.64 -0.81 -0.15
CA LEU A 36 -1.27 -1.07 1.24
C LEU A 36 -1.15 0.24 2.02
N LYS A 37 -0.49 1.26 1.45
CA LYS A 37 -0.39 2.59 2.05
C LYS A 37 -1.78 3.17 2.35
N PHE A 38 -2.69 3.16 1.37
CA PHE A 38 -4.04 3.68 1.52
C PHE A 38 -4.79 2.98 2.67
N LEU A 39 -4.70 1.65 2.76
CA LEU A 39 -5.33 0.88 3.83
C LEU A 39 -4.74 1.19 5.22
N LEU A 40 -3.43 1.40 5.31
CA LEU A 40 -2.75 1.75 6.56
C LEU A 40 -3.08 3.19 7.01
N ASP A 41 -3.21 4.12 6.07
CA ASP A 41 -3.60 5.51 6.34
C ASP A 41 -5.05 5.60 6.84
N HIS A 42 -5.91 4.65 6.44
CA HIS A 42 -7.32 4.56 6.85
C HIS A 42 -7.55 3.39 7.81
N ARG A 43 -6.52 2.97 8.56
CA ARG A 43 -6.67 1.92 9.56
C ARG A 43 -7.83 2.28 10.51
N GLU A 44 -8.58 1.26 10.94
CA GLU A 44 -9.75 1.41 11.82
C GLU A 44 -10.98 2.06 11.18
N HIS A 45 -10.93 2.36 9.87
CA HIS A 45 -12.07 2.83 9.09
C HIS A 45 -12.46 1.83 8.00
N VAL A 46 -13.77 1.75 7.71
CA VAL A 46 -14.26 1.05 6.53
C VAL A 46 -13.97 1.91 5.31
N VAL A 47 -13.32 1.33 4.31
CA VAL A 47 -13.09 1.95 3.00
C VAL A 47 -13.88 1.22 1.92
N TYR A 48 -14.50 1.97 1.01
CA TYR A 48 -15.31 1.41 -0.07
C TYR A 48 -14.48 1.19 -1.35
N ARG A 49 -14.94 0.26 -2.18
CA ARG A 49 -14.28 -0.06 -3.47
C ARG A 49 -14.06 1.17 -4.35
N ASN A 50 -15.04 2.07 -4.42
CA ASN A 50 -14.95 3.25 -5.27
C ASN A 50 -13.86 4.22 -4.78
N GLU A 51 -13.69 4.37 -3.47
CA GLU A 51 -12.61 5.17 -2.90
C GLU A 51 -11.25 4.55 -3.22
N ILE A 52 -11.14 3.22 -3.10
CA ILE A 52 -9.91 2.50 -3.44
C ILE A 52 -9.56 2.72 -4.93
N LEU A 53 -10.52 2.56 -5.83
CA LEU A 53 -10.31 2.78 -7.26
C LEU A 53 -9.87 4.22 -7.54
N GLU A 54 -10.58 5.20 -6.99
CA GLU A 54 -10.27 6.61 -7.20
C GLU A 54 -8.85 6.93 -6.69
N LYS A 55 -8.51 6.52 -5.46
CA LYS A 55 -7.28 6.94 -4.77
C LYS A 55 -6.05 6.13 -5.14
N VAL A 56 -6.19 4.86 -5.55
CA VAL A 56 -5.05 3.97 -5.82
C VAL A 56 -4.81 3.77 -7.33
N TRP A 57 -5.87 3.84 -8.15
CA TRP A 57 -5.81 3.69 -9.61
C TRP A 57 -5.97 5.02 -10.34
N ASP A 58 -7.15 5.65 -10.27
CA ASP A 58 -7.51 6.78 -11.14
C ASP A 58 -6.61 7.98 -10.91
N ALA A 59 -6.32 8.33 -9.64
CA ALA A 59 -5.40 9.39 -9.25
C ALA A 59 -3.96 9.19 -9.76
N HIS A 60 -3.63 7.98 -10.22
CA HIS A 60 -2.33 7.59 -10.74
C HIS A 60 -2.38 7.22 -12.24
N GLY A 61 -3.45 7.60 -12.93
CA GLY A 61 -3.60 7.39 -14.38
C GLY A 61 -3.80 5.92 -14.79
N LEU A 62 -4.05 5.02 -13.83
CA LEU A 62 -4.37 3.64 -14.11
C LEU A 62 -5.86 3.54 -14.39
N ARG A 63 -6.22 3.04 -15.57
CA ARG A 63 -7.62 2.76 -15.91
C ARG A 63 -7.92 1.29 -15.65
N THR A 64 -9.04 1.01 -15.00
CA THR A 64 -9.60 -0.34 -15.01
C THR A 64 -10.03 -0.66 -16.42
N SER A 65 -9.71 -1.86 -16.90
CA SER A 65 -10.29 -2.39 -18.14
C SER A 65 -11.81 -2.35 -18.04
N SER A 66 -12.44 -1.65 -18.98
CA SER A 66 -13.89 -1.58 -19.16
C SER A 66 -14.49 -2.92 -19.56
#